data_AF-A0A142XUA5-F1
#
_entry.id   AF-A0A142XUA5-F1
#
_cell.length_a   1.000
_cell.length_b   1.000
_cell.length_c   1.000
_cell.angle_alpha   90.00
_cell.angle_beta   90.00
_cell.angle_gamma   90.00
#
_symmetry.space_group_name_H-M   'P 1'
#
loop_
_entity.id
_entity.type
_entity.pdbx_description
1 polymer ?
#
loop_
_entity_poly.entity_id
_entity_poly.type
_entity_poly.pdbx_seq_one_letter_code
_entity_poly.pdbx_strand_id
1 'polypeptide(L)'
;MPTVSCPSCARALEVDDDYRDWTVRCPHCATEFVPAEVAPAPFEREPRRRRDDRGSDENDDYDRPRRRRRERDEWEFQEATRLAHGPGTWLEVCGWIGGLLLAGGAVYWFIVAADMANGNDDGAGAVLFGMFSALCVVPYTIVMVVGGRKLRSLSSYGWAMTASVVGIVSFFLPCFMCFCAFIPVGFGIWGMVTLNNPVVSRAIDRNSNRRAREYSRGWDD
;
A
#
# COMPACT_ATOMS: atom_id res chain seq x y z
N MET A 1 5.84 -22.25 20.75
CA MET A 1 6.23 -22.51 22.14
C MET A 1 5.95 -23.98 22.42
N PRO A 2 6.96 -24.79 22.75
CA PRO A 2 6.73 -26.20 23.08
C PRO A 2 5.98 -26.31 24.42
N THR A 3 5.13 -27.33 24.53
CA THR A 3 4.43 -27.67 25.76
C THR A 3 5.01 -28.96 26.33
N VAL A 4 5.40 -28.95 27.60
CA VAL A 4 5.90 -30.14 28.32
C VAL A 4 4.95 -30.50 29.46
N SER A 5 4.73 -31.79 29.68
CA SER A 5 3.79 -32.27 30.71
C SER A 5 4.53 -32.52 32.03
N CYS A 6 4.01 -31.99 33.14
CA CYS A 6 4.61 -32.23 34.46
C CYS A 6 4.44 -33.71 34.89
N PRO A 7 5.50 -34.41 35.33
CA PRO A 7 5.43 -35.83 35.69
C PRO A 7 4.61 -36.13 36.97
N SER A 8 4.41 -35.14 37.85
CA SER A 8 3.67 -35.34 39.10
C SER A 8 2.17 -35.07 38.96
N CYS A 9 1.78 -34.04 38.20
CA CYS A 9 0.37 -33.61 38.10
C CYS A 9 -0.22 -33.67 36.68
N ALA A 10 0.56 -34.08 35.67
CA ALA A 10 0.16 -34.20 34.26
C ALA A 10 -0.32 -32.91 33.57
N ARG A 11 -0.17 -31.73 34.20
CA ARG A 11 -0.53 -30.45 33.57
C ARG A 11 0.51 -30.04 32.51
N ALA A 12 0.03 -29.55 31.38
CA ALA A 12 0.87 -28.97 30.34
C ALA A 12 1.43 -27.61 30.81
N LEU A 13 2.73 -27.42 30.64
CA LEU A 13 3.46 -26.20 30.95
C LEU A 13 4.15 -25.71 29.66
N GLU A 14 3.98 -24.44 29.34
CA GLU A 14 4.74 -23.78 28.29
C GLU A 14 6.11 -23.41 28.85
N VAL A 15 7.18 -23.90 28.20
CA VAL A 15 8.57 -23.62 28.57
C VAL A 15 9.26 -23.09 27.32
N ASP A 16 10.05 -22.04 27.45
CA ASP A 16 10.81 -21.50 26.31
C ASP A 16 11.88 -22.49 25.84
N ASP A 17 12.22 -22.45 24.55
CA ASP A 17 13.18 -23.39 23.96
C ASP A 17 14.57 -23.27 24.61
N ASP A 18 14.93 -22.07 25.08
CA ASP A 18 16.21 -21.77 25.74
C ASP A 18 16.35 -22.42 27.14
N TYR A 19 15.24 -22.85 27.76
CA TYR A 19 15.23 -23.42 29.12
C TYR A 19 14.96 -24.93 29.15
N ARG A 20 15.01 -25.63 28.00
CA ARG A 20 14.71 -27.07 27.93
C ARG A 20 15.68 -27.94 28.74
N ASP A 21 16.93 -27.52 28.87
CA ASP A 21 17.97 -28.27 29.61
C ASP A 21 18.06 -27.87 31.09
N TRP A 22 17.19 -26.97 31.55
CA TRP A 22 17.21 -26.45 32.92
C TRP A 22 16.14 -27.13 33.79
N THR A 23 16.41 -27.23 35.09
CA THR A 23 15.41 -27.69 36.05
C THR A 23 14.30 -26.65 36.16
N VAL A 24 13.08 -27.03 35.77
CA VAL A 24 11.90 -26.17 35.88
C VAL A 24 11.00 -26.64 37.01
N ARG A 25 10.34 -25.70 37.68
CA ARG A 25 9.42 -25.97 38.79
C ARG A 25 7.98 -25.80 38.33
N CYS A 26 7.15 -26.84 38.54
CA CYS A 26 5.73 -26.76 38.19
C CYS A 26 4.99 -25.75 39.08
N PRO A 27 4.25 -24.77 38.53
CA PRO A 27 3.54 -23.76 39.33
C PRO A 27 2.35 -24.34 40.13
N HIS A 28 1.90 -25.56 39.81
CA HIS A 28 0.74 -26.17 40.46
C HIS A 28 1.08 -27.15 41.59
N CYS A 29 2.08 -28.00 41.40
CA CYS A 29 2.47 -29.02 42.38
C CYS A 29 3.85 -28.77 43.01
N ALA A 30 4.55 -27.71 42.59
CA ALA A 30 5.88 -27.34 43.05
C ALA A 30 6.98 -28.38 42.83
N THR A 31 6.71 -29.48 42.10
CA THR A 31 7.71 -30.47 41.70
C THR A 31 8.70 -29.88 40.71
N GLU A 32 9.98 -30.11 40.97
CA GLU A 32 11.10 -29.77 40.10
C GLU A 32 11.42 -30.96 39.19
N PHE A 33 11.56 -30.72 37.89
CA PHE A 33 11.90 -31.75 36.92
C PHE A 33 12.66 -31.13 35.74
N VAL A 34 13.44 -31.95 35.04
CA VAL A 34 14.09 -31.57 33.78
C VAL A 34 13.21 -32.07 32.64
N PRO A 35 12.77 -31.21 31.70
CA PRO A 35 12.01 -31.65 30.54
C PRO A 35 12.80 -32.69 29.77
N ALA A 36 12.32 -33.94 29.73
CA ALA A 36 12.97 -34.97 28.93
C ALA A 36 12.97 -34.52 27.47
N GLU A 37 14.13 -34.56 26.82
CA GLU A 37 14.28 -34.31 25.40
C GLU A 37 13.23 -35.14 24.68
N VAL A 38 12.24 -34.46 24.08
CA VAL A 38 11.14 -35.13 23.38
C VAL A 38 11.81 -35.92 22.26
N ALA A 39 11.90 -37.24 22.46
CA ALA A 39 12.43 -38.13 21.45
C ALA A 39 11.74 -37.77 20.14
N PRO A 40 12.49 -37.45 19.06
CA PRO A 40 11.91 -36.97 17.83
C PRO A 40 10.79 -37.93 17.45
N ALA A 41 9.58 -37.39 17.32
CA ALA A 41 8.39 -38.18 17.09
C ALA A 41 8.72 -39.22 16.00
N PRO A 42 8.48 -40.52 16.23
CA PRO A 42 8.74 -41.54 15.23
C PRO A 42 8.10 -41.05 13.94
N PHE A 43 8.90 -40.82 12.90
CA PHE A 43 8.40 -40.31 11.62
C PHE A 43 7.18 -41.16 11.23
N GLU A 44 5.98 -40.61 11.43
CA GLU A 44 4.77 -41.23 10.97
C GLU A 44 4.94 -41.32 9.46
N ARG A 45 5.17 -42.55 8.98
CA ARG A 45 5.25 -42.84 7.56
C ARG A 45 3.88 -42.47 7.01
N GLU A 46 3.81 -41.27 6.46
CA GLU A 46 2.62 -40.77 5.79
C GLU A 46 2.13 -41.87 4.85
N PRO A 47 0.88 -42.34 5.00
CA PRO A 47 0.37 -43.44 4.21
C PRO A 47 0.52 -43.05 2.75
N ARG A 48 1.36 -43.81 2.02
CA ARG A 48 1.59 -43.66 0.58
C ARG A 48 0.23 -43.48 -0.10
N ARG A 49 -0.11 -42.23 -0.41
CA ARG A 49 -1.29 -41.93 -1.21
C ARG A 49 -1.10 -42.67 -2.52
N ARG A 50 -2.03 -43.60 -2.79
CA ARG A 50 -2.15 -44.34 -4.03
C ARG A 50 -2.15 -43.29 -5.15
N ARG A 51 -1.08 -43.30 -5.94
CA ARG A 51 -0.87 -42.40 -7.07
C ARG A 51 -1.88 -42.84 -8.12
N ASP A 52 -2.97 -42.11 -8.25
CA ASP A 52 -3.88 -42.27 -9.38
C ASP A 52 -3.12 -41.84 -10.63
N ASP A 53 -2.81 -42.83 -11.48
CA ASP A 53 -2.23 -42.69 -12.82
C ASP A 53 -3.23 -42.01 -13.76
N ARG A 54 -3.45 -40.70 -13.59
CA ARG A 54 -4.00 -39.85 -14.64
C ARG A 54 -2.85 -39.50 -15.58
N GLY A 55 -2.92 -40.04 -16.80
CA GLY A 55 -1.93 -39.91 -17.86
C GLY A 55 -1.22 -38.56 -17.87
N SER A 56 0.08 -38.62 -17.55
CA SER A 56 1.00 -37.50 -17.63
C SER A 56 1.31 -37.30 -19.11
N ASP A 57 0.78 -36.22 -19.70
CA ASP A 57 1.30 -35.65 -20.95
C ASP A 57 2.78 -35.33 -20.73
N GLU A 58 3.65 -36.23 -21.18
CA GLU A 58 5.09 -36.28 -20.88
C GLU A 58 5.93 -35.28 -21.71
N ASN A 59 5.28 -34.24 -22.26
CA ASN A 59 5.91 -33.24 -23.13
C ASN A 59 6.14 -31.86 -22.48
N ASP A 60 5.81 -31.65 -21.21
CA ASP A 60 5.83 -30.33 -20.56
C ASP A 60 7.05 -30.04 -19.64
N ASP A 61 8.01 -30.96 -19.48
CA ASP A 61 9.08 -30.80 -18.47
C ASP A 61 10.19 -29.82 -18.90
N TYR A 62 10.24 -29.40 -20.17
CA TYR A 62 11.21 -28.40 -20.65
C TYR A 62 10.82 -26.93 -20.37
N ASP A 63 9.55 -26.64 -20.04
CA ASP A 63 9.07 -25.27 -19.73
C ASP A 63 8.92 -24.98 -18.22
N ARG A 64 9.25 -25.95 -17.36
CA ARG A 64 9.14 -25.85 -15.89
C ARG A 64 9.85 -24.65 -15.25
N PRO A 65 11.04 -24.17 -15.71
CA PRO A 65 11.69 -23.01 -15.11
C PRO A 65 10.95 -21.69 -15.37
N ARG A 66 10.28 -21.55 -16.52
CA ARG A 66 9.59 -20.30 -16.90
C ARG A 66 8.33 -20.08 -16.09
N ARG A 67 7.57 -21.15 -15.82
CA ARG A 67 6.34 -21.09 -15.03
C ARG A 67 6.58 -20.55 -13.61
N ARG A 68 7.60 -21.06 -12.91
CA ARG A 68 7.94 -20.60 -11.54
C ARG A 68 8.31 -19.12 -11.47
N ARG A 69 9.01 -18.61 -12.49
CA ARG A 69 9.36 -17.18 -12.56
C ARG A 69 8.11 -16.32 -12.72
N ARG A 70 7.18 -16.73 -13.58
CA ARG A 70 5.90 -16.04 -13.79
C ARG A 70 5.06 -16.02 -12.51
N GLU A 71 4.94 -17.14 -11.80
CA GLU A 71 4.20 -17.22 -10.55
C GLU A 71 4.78 -16.29 -9.47
N ARG A 72 6.12 -16.23 -9.36
CA ARG A 72 6.81 -15.28 -8.46
C ARG A 72 6.55 -13.82 -8.86
N ASP A 73 6.62 -13.52 -10.16
CA ASP A 73 6.39 -12.18 -10.69
C ASP A 73 4.93 -11.72 -10.46
N GLU A 74 3.96 -12.62 -10.60
CA GLU A 74 2.55 -12.38 -10.30
C GLU A 74 2.31 -12.14 -8.80
N TRP A 75 2.98 -12.91 -7.93
CA TRP A 75 2.94 -12.71 -6.48
C TRP A 75 3.50 -11.35 -6.06
N GLU A 76 4.70 -10.98 -6.55
CA GLU A 76 5.31 -9.68 -6.29
C GLU A 76 4.43 -8.51 -6.77
N PHE A 77 3.77 -8.68 -7.91
CA PHE A 77 2.86 -7.67 -8.44
C PHE A 77 1.60 -7.50 -7.57
N GLN A 78 1.02 -8.59 -7.07
CA GLN A 78 -0.11 -8.53 -6.15
C GLN A 78 0.26 -7.84 -4.84
N GLU A 79 1.44 -8.14 -4.29
CA GLU A 79 1.93 -7.51 -3.07
C GLU A 79 2.18 -6.01 -3.26
N ALA A 80 2.83 -5.62 -4.37
CA ALA A 80 3.01 -4.22 -4.72
C ALA A 80 1.67 -3.49 -4.87
N THR A 81 0.67 -4.15 -5.47
CA THR A 81 -0.67 -3.58 -5.65
C THR A 81 -1.36 -3.36 -4.30
N ARG A 82 -1.26 -4.31 -3.35
CA ARG A 82 -1.84 -4.17 -2.00
C ARG A 82 -1.22 -2.99 -1.25
N LEU A 83 0.11 -2.85 -1.31
CA LEU A 83 0.82 -1.75 -0.68
C LEU A 83 0.50 -0.38 -1.31
N ALA A 84 0.30 -0.33 -2.63
CA ALA A 84 -0.02 0.90 -3.36
C ALA A 84 -1.51 1.28 -3.31
N HIS A 85 -2.42 0.32 -3.08
CA HIS A 85 -3.85 0.57 -3.15
C HIS A 85 -4.31 1.55 -2.05
N GLY A 86 -3.84 1.37 -0.83
CA GLY A 86 -4.14 2.24 0.32
C GLY A 86 -3.84 3.73 0.06
N PRO A 87 -2.57 4.12 -0.14
CA PRO A 87 -2.21 5.52 -0.35
C PRO A 87 -2.84 6.08 -1.63
N GLY A 88 -2.95 5.27 -2.69
CA GLY A 88 -3.55 5.69 -3.94
C GLY A 88 -5.04 6.02 -3.83
N THR A 89 -5.83 5.20 -3.11
CA THR A 89 -7.25 5.52 -2.86
C THR A 89 -7.42 6.76 -2.01
N TRP A 90 -6.57 6.95 -1.00
CA TRP A 90 -6.64 8.13 -0.14
C TRP A 90 -6.30 9.41 -0.89
N LEU A 91 -5.25 9.40 -1.74
CA LEU A 91 -4.92 10.55 -2.58
C LEU A 91 -6.05 10.89 -3.57
N GLU A 92 -6.71 9.89 -4.15
CA GLU A 92 -7.87 10.09 -5.04
C GLU A 92 -9.04 10.73 -4.28
N VAL A 93 -9.38 10.21 -3.10
CA VAL A 93 -10.46 10.75 -2.25
C VAL A 93 -10.14 12.17 -1.78
N CYS A 94 -8.91 12.42 -1.31
CA CYS A 94 -8.48 13.76 -0.91
C CYS A 94 -8.48 14.75 -2.09
N GLY A 95 -8.12 14.30 -3.29
CA GLY A 95 -8.20 15.11 -4.51
C GLY A 95 -9.64 15.53 -4.83
N TRP A 96 -10.60 14.61 -4.73
CA TRP A 96 -12.02 14.92 -4.94
C TRP A 96 -12.61 15.81 -3.85
N ILE A 97 -12.38 15.50 -2.57
CA ILE A 97 -12.89 16.30 -1.44
C ILE A 97 -12.29 17.70 -1.49
N GLY A 98 -10.97 17.81 -1.68
CA GLY A 98 -10.29 19.09 -1.83
C GLY A 98 -10.82 19.88 -3.01
N GLY A 99 -11.00 19.24 -4.17
CA GLY A 99 -11.54 19.89 -5.36
C GLY A 99 -12.97 20.39 -5.18
N LEU A 100 -13.84 19.63 -4.53
CA LEU A 100 -15.22 20.05 -4.24
C LEU A 100 -15.26 21.22 -3.24
N LEU A 101 -14.47 21.16 -2.17
CA LEU A 101 -14.38 22.24 -1.19
C LEU A 101 -13.86 23.53 -1.81
N LEU A 102 -12.83 23.44 -2.66
CA LEU A 102 -12.24 24.61 -3.30
C LEU A 102 -13.12 25.16 -4.42
N ALA A 103 -13.82 24.31 -5.17
CA ALA A 103 -14.83 24.74 -6.14
C ALA A 103 -15.99 25.47 -5.44
N GLY A 104 -16.50 24.92 -4.34
CA GLY A 104 -17.52 25.58 -3.51
C GLY A 104 -17.02 26.91 -2.93
N GLY A 105 -15.77 26.95 -2.46
CA GLY A 105 -15.13 28.18 -1.99
C GLY A 105 -14.97 29.24 -3.08
N ALA A 106 -14.59 28.84 -4.30
CA ALA A 106 -14.50 29.74 -5.44
C ALA A 106 -15.87 30.33 -5.83
N VAL A 107 -16.92 29.50 -5.84
CA VAL A 107 -18.31 29.96 -6.05
C VAL A 107 -18.75 30.92 -4.95
N TYR A 108 -18.46 30.61 -3.68
CA TYR A 108 -18.76 31.48 -2.56
C TYR A 108 -18.06 32.84 -2.66
N TRP A 109 -16.75 32.84 -2.95
CA TRP A 109 -16.00 34.09 -3.17
C TRP A 109 -16.52 34.88 -4.37
N PHE A 110 -16.96 34.22 -5.43
CA PHE A 110 -17.57 34.87 -6.59
C PHE A 110 -18.89 35.56 -6.22
N ILE A 111 -19.75 34.92 -5.42
CA ILE A 111 -21.00 35.51 -4.92
C ILE A 111 -20.71 36.74 -4.05
N VAL A 112 -19.80 36.62 -3.08
CA VAL A 112 -19.41 37.74 -2.21
C VAL A 112 -18.81 38.90 -3.01
N ALA A 113 -17.98 38.59 -4.01
CA ALA A 113 -17.41 39.61 -4.88
C ALA A 113 -18.47 40.31 -5.74
N ALA A 114 -19.48 39.59 -6.22
CA ALA A 114 -20.61 40.17 -6.95
C ALA A 114 -21.45 41.11 -6.06
N ASP A 115 -21.63 40.77 -4.78
CA ASP A 115 -22.31 41.64 -3.82
C ASP A 115 -21.49 42.91 -3.52
N MET A 116 -20.17 42.79 -3.36
CA MET A 116 -19.28 43.93 -3.09
C MET A 116 -19.12 44.87 -4.29
N ALA A 117 -19.16 44.33 -5.52
CA ALA A 117 -19.09 45.12 -6.74
C ALA A 117 -20.24 46.13 -6.88
N ASN A 118 -21.34 45.95 -6.15
CA ASN A 118 -22.48 46.87 -6.16
C ASN A 118 -22.30 48.12 -5.26
N GLY A 119 -21.22 48.23 -4.47
CA GLY A 119 -21.13 49.34 -3.50
C GLY A 119 -19.76 49.82 -3.03
N ASN A 120 -18.64 49.19 -3.39
CA ASN A 120 -17.32 49.64 -2.92
C ASN A 120 -16.19 49.30 -3.91
N ASP A 121 -15.19 50.19 -4.04
CA ASP A 121 -14.05 50.05 -4.98
C ASP A 121 -13.09 48.90 -4.61
N ASP A 122 -13.22 48.32 -3.41
CA ASP A 122 -12.35 47.26 -2.89
C ASP A 122 -12.66 45.84 -3.43
N GLY A 123 -13.72 45.68 -4.24
CA GLY A 123 -14.14 44.37 -4.76
C GLY A 123 -13.13 43.70 -5.70
N ALA A 124 -12.25 44.47 -6.34
CA ALA A 124 -11.26 43.95 -7.29
C ALA A 124 -10.30 42.92 -6.67
N GLY A 125 -9.92 43.12 -5.39
CA GLY A 125 -9.02 42.20 -4.69
C GLY A 125 -9.64 40.81 -4.49
N ALA A 126 -10.91 40.76 -4.12
CA ALA A 126 -11.64 39.51 -3.92
C ALA A 126 -11.80 38.72 -5.23
N VAL A 127 -12.11 39.41 -6.34
CA VAL A 127 -12.21 38.79 -7.67
C VAL A 127 -10.87 38.22 -8.11
N LEU A 128 -9.78 38.98 -7.99
CA LEU A 128 -8.43 38.53 -8.37
C LEU A 128 -7.99 37.34 -7.53
N PHE A 129 -8.26 37.36 -6.22
CA PHE A 129 -7.96 36.24 -5.32
C PHE A 129 -8.76 35.00 -5.68
N GLY A 130 -10.06 35.14 -5.94
CA GLY A 130 -10.93 34.03 -6.38
C GLY A 130 -10.46 33.41 -7.70
N MET A 131 -10.09 34.25 -8.67
CA MET A 131 -9.59 33.80 -9.97
C MET A 131 -8.23 33.09 -9.85
N PHE A 132 -7.30 33.65 -9.09
CA PHE A 132 -6.00 33.04 -8.84
C PHE A 132 -6.13 31.69 -8.11
N SER A 133 -7.00 31.64 -7.08
CA SER A 133 -7.32 30.40 -6.39
C SER A 133 -7.87 29.35 -7.36
N ALA A 134 -8.87 29.68 -8.18
CA ALA A 134 -9.42 28.75 -9.17
C ALA A 134 -8.37 28.24 -10.16
N LEU A 135 -7.49 29.12 -10.64
CA LEU A 135 -6.42 28.78 -11.60
C LEU A 135 -5.40 27.80 -11.00
N CYS A 136 -5.05 27.94 -9.72
CA CYS A 136 -4.10 27.03 -9.06
C CYS A 136 -4.75 25.71 -8.61
N VAL A 137 -6.03 25.76 -8.22
CA VAL A 137 -6.77 24.61 -7.68
C VAL A 137 -7.05 23.55 -8.74
N VAL A 138 -7.44 23.95 -9.95
CA VAL A 138 -7.81 22.98 -11.00
C VAL A 138 -6.64 22.07 -11.38
N PRO A 139 -5.44 22.58 -11.70
CA PRO A 139 -4.28 21.73 -11.96
C PRO A 139 -3.90 20.87 -10.75
N TYR A 140 -3.97 21.43 -9.54
CA TYR A 140 -3.67 20.71 -8.30
C TYR A 140 -4.56 19.47 -8.12
N THR A 141 -5.88 19.63 -8.26
CA THR A 141 -6.84 18.53 -8.10
C THR A 141 -6.67 17.48 -9.19
N ILE A 142 -6.41 17.89 -10.44
CA ILE A 142 -6.13 16.98 -11.54
C ILE A 142 -4.87 16.15 -11.24
N VAL A 143 -3.78 16.78 -10.79
CA VAL A 143 -2.53 16.06 -10.46
C VAL A 143 -2.76 15.07 -9.33
N MET A 144 -3.50 15.43 -8.29
CA MET A 144 -3.80 14.53 -7.16
C MET A 144 -4.65 13.33 -7.58
N VAL A 145 -5.72 13.56 -8.35
CA VAL A 145 -6.62 12.49 -8.81
C VAL A 145 -5.94 11.58 -9.83
N VAL A 146 -5.25 12.15 -10.82
CA VAL A 146 -4.50 11.38 -11.82
C VAL A 146 -3.35 10.62 -11.17
N GLY A 147 -2.61 11.26 -10.26
CA GLY A 147 -1.52 10.63 -9.51
C GLY A 147 -1.98 9.47 -8.64
N GLY A 148 -3.10 9.63 -7.91
CA GLY A 148 -3.70 8.55 -7.12
C GLY A 148 -4.13 7.36 -7.98
N ARG A 149 -4.80 7.61 -9.10
CA ARG A 149 -5.17 6.56 -10.08
C ARG A 149 -3.94 5.88 -10.69
N LYS A 150 -2.92 6.65 -11.05
CA LYS A 150 -1.68 6.13 -11.62
C LYS A 150 -0.91 5.27 -10.62
N LEU A 151 -0.86 5.68 -9.35
CA LEU A 151 -0.26 4.93 -8.26
C LEU A 151 -0.97 3.59 -8.05
N ARG A 152 -2.30 3.55 -8.01
CA ARG A 152 -3.09 2.30 -7.91
C ARG A 152 -2.85 1.35 -9.08
N SER A 153 -2.67 1.90 -10.29
CA SER A 153 -2.41 1.10 -11.50
C SER A 153 -0.95 0.67 -11.67
N LEU A 154 -0.05 1.11 -10.79
CA LEU A 154 1.41 0.91 -10.89
C LEU A 154 1.98 1.26 -12.28
N SER A 155 1.39 2.25 -12.98
CA SER A 155 1.69 2.44 -14.41
C SER A 155 2.72 3.51 -14.72
N SER A 156 2.95 4.46 -13.81
CA SER A 156 3.92 5.52 -14.02
C SER A 156 4.47 6.04 -12.71
N TYR A 157 5.77 5.88 -12.51
CA TYR A 157 6.48 6.35 -11.32
C TYR A 157 6.42 7.88 -11.19
N GLY A 158 6.67 8.60 -12.29
CA GLY A 158 6.71 10.07 -12.31
C GLY A 158 5.43 10.72 -11.81
N TRP A 159 4.27 10.32 -12.34
CA TRP A 159 2.97 10.88 -11.92
C TRP A 159 2.63 10.60 -10.45
N ALA A 160 3.01 9.42 -9.96
CA ALA A 160 2.81 9.06 -8.56
C ALA A 160 3.70 9.91 -7.65
N MET A 161 4.97 10.08 -8.02
CA MET A 161 5.93 10.91 -7.28
C MET A 161 5.51 12.38 -7.27
N THR A 162 5.08 12.93 -8.41
CA THR A 162 4.61 14.33 -8.48
C THR A 162 3.40 14.56 -7.59
N ALA A 163 2.44 13.63 -7.53
CA ALA A 163 1.27 13.78 -6.67
C ALA A 163 1.64 13.71 -5.18
N SER A 164 2.58 12.84 -4.80
CA SER A 164 3.08 12.80 -3.41
C SER A 164 3.80 14.09 -3.02
N VAL A 165 4.66 14.63 -3.89
CA VAL A 165 5.35 15.92 -3.64
C VAL A 165 4.36 17.06 -3.56
N VAL A 166 3.40 17.13 -4.49
CA VAL A 166 2.34 18.16 -4.49
C VAL A 166 1.49 18.09 -3.21
N GLY A 167 1.15 16.89 -2.73
CA GLY A 167 0.47 16.69 -1.45
C GLY A 167 1.26 17.20 -0.23
N ILE A 168 2.60 17.07 -0.25
CA ILE A 168 3.47 17.60 0.81
C ILE A 168 3.59 19.13 0.71
N VAL A 169 3.82 19.65 -0.50
CA VAL A 169 3.98 21.10 -0.75
C VAL A 169 2.70 21.89 -0.47
N SER A 170 1.55 21.23 -0.48
CA SER A 170 0.25 21.82 -0.13
C SER A 170 0.23 22.49 1.23
N PHE A 171 1.09 22.06 2.17
CA PHE A 171 1.25 22.69 3.47
C PHE A 171 1.69 24.16 3.38
N PHE A 172 2.45 24.51 2.35
CA PHE A 172 2.98 25.87 2.17
C PHE A 172 2.02 26.80 1.44
N LEU A 173 0.90 26.30 0.89
CA LEU A 173 -0.06 27.17 0.21
C LEU A 173 -0.93 27.90 1.26
N PRO A 174 -0.91 29.24 1.31
CA PRO A 174 -1.64 30.03 2.31
C PRO A 174 -3.17 29.83 2.25
N CYS A 175 -3.70 29.45 1.09
CA CYS A 175 -5.12 29.09 0.92
C CYS A 175 -5.55 27.85 1.73
N PHE A 176 -4.60 27.08 2.26
CA PHE A 176 -4.86 25.83 2.97
C PHE A 176 -4.62 25.93 4.49
N MET A 177 -4.64 27.12 5.10
CA MET A 177 -4.60 27.30 6.57
C MET A 177 -5.81 26.69 7.35
N CYS A 178 -6.59 25.81 6.72
CA CYS A 178 -7.61 25.00 7.36
C CYS A 178 -7.00 23.72 7.98
N PHE A 179 -7.59 23.19 9.06
CA PHE A 179 -7.21 21.90 9.67
C PHE A 179 -7.08 20.74 8.66
N CYS A 180 -7.75 20.84 7.51
CA CYS A 180 -7.65 19.89 6.42
C CYS A 180 -6.27 19.83 5.74
N ALA A 181 -5.36 20.79 5.92
CA ALA A 181 -4.04 20.79 5.29
C ALA A 181 -3.08 19.72 5.79
N PHE A 182 -3.24 19.28 7.04
CA PHE A 182 -2.37 18.23 7.58
C PHE A 182 -2.66 16.85 6.96
N ILE A 183 -3.89 16.66 6.47
CA ILE A 183 -4.36 15.39 5.91
C ILE A 183 -3.57 15.05 4.62
N PRO A 184 -3.49 15.93 3.60
CA PRO A 184 -2.68 15.69 2.40
C PRO A 184 -1.20 15.42 2.68
N VAL A 185 -0.61 16.07 3.70
CA VAL A 185 0.80 15.89 4.05
C VAL A 185 1.05 14.46 4.54
N GLY A 186 0.23 13.96 5.46
CA GLY A 186 0.34 12.59 5.96
C GLY A 186 0.24 11.56 4.85
N PHE A 187 -0.70 11.75 3.92
CA PHE A 187 -0.87 10.86 2.76
C PHE A 187 0.23 11.02 1.71
N GLY A 188 0.77 12.23 1.52
CA GLY A 188 1.91 12.48 0.65
C GLY A 188 3.17 11.75 1.15
N ILE A 189 3.46 11.82 2.45
CA ILE A 189 4.56 11.08 3.09
C ILE A 189 4.33 9.57 2.97
N TRP A 190 3.11 9.09 3.23
CA TRP A 190 2.79 7.67 3.07
C TRP A 190 3.00 7.19 1.63
N GLY A 191 2.57 7.99 0.65
CA GLY A 191 2.85 7.74 -0.77
C GLY A 191 4.35 7.65 -1.08
N MET A 192 5.17 8.55 -0.54
CA MET A 192 6.63 8.51 -0.70
C MET A 192 7.24 7.25 -0.07
N VAL A 193 6.81 6.85 1.13
CA VAL A 193 7.29 5.63 1.78
C VAL A 193 6.94 4.40 0.95
N THR A 194 5.72 4.34 0.41
CA THR A 194 5.29 3.24 -0.47
C THR A 194 6.09 3.22 -1.78
N LEU A 195 6.38 4.37 -2.38
CA LEU A 195 7.20 4.46 -3.59
C LEU A 195 8.67 4.12 -3.34
N ASN A 196 9.18 4.33 -2.13
CA ASN A 196 10.54 3.95 -1.74
C ASN A 196 10.69 2.45 -1.46
N ASN A 197 9.58 1.69 -1.42
CA ASN A 197 9.64 0.24 -1.28
C ASN A 197 10.16 -0.41 -2.59
N PRO A 198 11.26 -1.19 -2.54
CA PRO A 198 11.87 -1.77 -3.75
C PRO A 198 10.98 -2.79 -4.46
N VAL A 199 9.97 -3.37 -3.78
CA VAL A 199 8.99 -4.27 -4.40
C VAL A 199 8.05 -3.46 -5.30
N VAL A 200 7.57 -2.31 -4.82
CA VAL A 200 6.68 -1.41 -5.57
C VAL A 200 7.41 -0.78 -6.76
N SER A 201 8.62 -0.28 -6.54
CA SER A 201 9.43 0.34 -7.60
C SER A 201 9.72 -0.66 -8.74
N ARG A 202 10.18 -1.87 -8.44
CA ARG A 202 10.40 -2.93 -9.45
C ARG A 202 9.13 -3.31 -10.20
N ALA A 203 7.98 -3.36 -9.51
CA ALA A 203 6.71 -3.65 -10.14
C ALA A 203 6.28 -2.55 -11.13
N ILE A 204 6.48 -1.28 -10.77
CA ILE A 204 6.19 -0.12 -11.64
C ILE A 204 7.09 -0.15 -12.88
N ASP A 205 8.40 -0.36 -12.71
CA ASP A 205 9.35 -0.43 -13.83
C ASP A 205 9.04 -1.58 -14.78
N ARG A 206 8.63 -2.73 -14.25
CA ARG A 206 8.20 -3.87 -15.08
C ARG A 206 6.93 -3.54 -15.87
N ASN A 207 5.95 -2.89 -15.25
CA ASN A 207 4.69 -2.54 -15.89
C ASN A 207 4.84 -1.42 -16.94
N SER A 208 5.67 -0.41 -16.66
CA SER A 208 5.97 0.67 -17.61
C SER A 208 6.67 0.13 -18.86
N ASN A 209 7.66 -0.75 -18.69
CA ASN A 209 8.35 -1.44 -19.78
C ASN A 209 7.41 -2.33 -20.60
N ARG A 210 6.46 -3.01 -19.95
CA ARG A 210 5.45 -3.84 -20.65
C ARG A 210 4.57 -2.98 -21.56
N ARG A 211 4.07 -1.84 -21.06
CA ARG A 211 3.26 -0.91 -21.86
C ARG A 211 4.04 -0.29 -23.00
N ALA A 212 5.31 0.04 -22.79
CA ALA A 212 6.18 0.54 -23.86
C ALA A 212 6.32 -0.48 -25.01
N ARG A 213 6.45 -1.77 -24.69
CA ARG A 213 6.50 -2.86 -25.70
C ARG A 213 5.17 -3.12 -26.39
N GLU A 214 4.07 -3.02 -25.66
CA GLU A 214 2.72 -3.15 -26.24
C GLU A 214 2.45 -1.98 -27.20
N TYR A 215 2.85 -0.76 -26.82
CA TYR A 215 2.76 0.40 -27.70
C TYR A 215 3.62 0.24 -28.95
N SER A 216 4.87 -0.23 -28.83
CA SER A 216 5.76 -0.41 -29.99
C SER A 216 5.22 -1.46 -30.98
N ARG A 217 4.61 -2.55 -30.51
CA ARG A 217 4.03 -3.58 -31.39
C ARG A 217 2.84 -3.08 -32.20
N GLY A 218 2.04 -2.16 -31.65
CA GLY A 218 0.88 -1.62 -32.36
C GLY A 218 1.21 -0.65 -33.50
N TRP A 219 2.48 -0.32 -33.72
CA TRP A 219 2.92 0.50 -34.87
C TRP A 219 3.38 -0.33 -36.07
N ASP A 220 3.63 -1.63 -35.86
CA ASP A 220 4.11 -2.53 -36.92
C ASP A 220 2.96 -3.17 -37.71
N ASP A 221 1.71 -3.03 -37.22
CA ASP A 221 0.46 -3.52 -37.82
C ASP A 221 -0.27 -2.41 -38.61
#